data_AF-A0A7D3W1D6-F1
#
_entry.id   AF-A0A7D3W1D6-F1
#
_cell.length_a   1.000
_cell.length_b   1.000
_cell.length_c   1.000
_cell.angle_alpha   90.00
_cell.angle_beta   90.00
_cell.angle_gamma   90.00
#
_symmetry.space_group_name_H-M   'P 1'
#
loop_
_entity.id
_entity.type
_entity.pdbx_description
1 polymer ?
#
loop_
_entity_poly.entity_id
_entity_poly.type
_entity_poly.pdbx_seq_one_letter_code
_entity_poly.pdbx_strand_id
1 'polypeptide(L)'
;MEDQKVAPLDNAPTPAAPTLTDLPVITDPGFYTDPAYSAQSVPPEDAAAPGTGLDTVPRAGTARPGGPVAVWPCAGCGRPVPQPVRGARTVRYCQDDGGACERAAHEQRERARETPGLTGQVAWTWEMVERLEAVADRLAGSLVSELGVAGVERRVADARADAAGQIAVAQRERDASQRQAEAAWRETAAARARADAAEGEAAAARAAAEQAAAERDTARRGGQDAKDTADAAVAAQLAAERERDRVASREGELLAALETARTELVGLHGRLSEAETLAEGQRIEAAAARRAADDLRSAVRDAETQRGQAVADRDQIQARARDVDERNRDLSRANEELRAAVQTLTAERDAARAEADRARRRVDALTRPADPRPDGRPAADREPLTGLHPLPPLNGSRPNGSSLDGTDPLAVNEHRLPHAG
;
A
#
# COMPACT_ATOMS: atom_id res chain seq x y z
N MET A 1 -28.14 -8.97 -27.21
CA MET A 1 -28.73 -10.27 -26.83
C MET A 1 -27.73 -11.32 -27.21
N GLU A 2 -26.68 -11.47 -26.41
CA GLU A 2 -25.69 -12.53 -26.55
C GLU A 2 -25.74 -13.35 -25.28
N ASP A 3 -26.07 -14.63 -25.44
CA ASP A 3 -26.27 -15.60 -24.39
C ASP A 3 -24.94 -15.95 -23.71
N GLN A 4 -24.80 -15.47 -22.47
CA GLN A 4 -23.66 -15.75 -21.62
C GLN A 4 -23.82 -17.14 -21.00
N LYS A 5 -23.16 -18.10 -21.62
CA LYS A 5 -23.07 -19.51 -21.23
C LYS A 5 -22.24 -19.64 -19.95
N VAL A 6 -22.91 -19.75 -18.81
CA VAL A 6 -22.29 -19.99 -17.49
C VAL A 6 -21.83 -21.45 -17.42
N ALA A 7 -20.52 -21.65 -17.26
CA ALA A 7 -19.91 -22.95 -17.05
C ALA A 7 -20.28 -23.52 -15.65
N PRO A 8 -20.44 -24.85 -15.50
CA PRO A 8 -20.68 -25.48 -14.21
C PRO A 8 -19.40 -25.43 -13.38
N LEU A 9 -19.53 -24.88 -12.16
CA LEU A 9 -18.47 -24.85 -11.16
C LEU A 9 -18.04 -26.27 -10.78
N ASP A 10 -16.74 -26.48 -10.84
CA ASP A 10 -16.02 -27.66 -10.39
C ASP A 10 -16.40 -28.03 -8.94
N ASN A 11 -16.69 -29.32 -8.77
CA ASN A 11 -16.81 -29.98 -7.47
C ASN A 11 -15.43 -30.00 -6.80
N ALA A 12 -15.18 -29.04 -5.91
CA ALA A 12 -14.10 -29.14 -4.95
C ALA A 12 -14.38 -30.32 -3.98
N PRO A 13 -13.40 -31.20 -3.71
CA PRO A 13 -13.57 -32.26 -2.73
C PRO A 13 -13.70 -31.64 -1.34
N THR A 14 -14.84 -31.93 -0.69
CA THR A 14 -15.09 -31.70 0.72
C THR A 14 -13.94 -32.28 1.56
N PRO A 15 -13.29 -31.53 2.46
CA PRO A 15 -12.33 -32.12 3.38
C PRO A 15 -13.07 -33.12 4.27
N ALA A 16 -12.56 -34.34 4.31
CA ALA A 16 -13.05 -35.41 5.14
C ALA A 16 -13.19 -34.95 6.60
N ALA A 17 -14.30 -35.32 7.22
CA ALA A 17 -14.48 -35.21 8.66
C ALA A 17 -13.34 -35.99 9.36
N PRO A 18 -12.71 -35.45 10.41
CA PRO A 18 -11.72 -36.17 11.18
C PRO A 18 -12.40 -37.34 11.88
N THR A 19 -12.11 -38.56 11.41
CA THR A 19 -12.48 -39.79 12.10
C THR A 19 -11.73 -39.87 13.43
N LEU A 20 -12.54 -39.94 14.47
CA LEU A 20 -12.26 -40.21 15.87
C LEU A 20 -11.35 -41.42 16.08
N THR A 21 -10.03 -41.24 15.98
CA THR A 21 -9.04 -42.21 16.47
C THR A 21 -7.73 -41.48 16.71
N ASP A 22 -7.62 -40.85 17.88
CA ASP A 22 -6.36 -40.62 18.59
C ASP A 22 -6.73 -40.14 20.00
N LEU A 23 -7.00 -41.12 20.86
CA LEU A 23 -6.99 -40.90 22.30
C LEU A 23 -5.53 -40.77 22.74
N PRO A 24 -5.15 -39.74 23.51
CA PRO A 24 -3.83 -39.72 24.11
C PRO A 24 -3.73 -40.91 25.08
N VAL A 25 -2.69 -41.71 24.86
CA VAL A 25 -2.19 -42.71 25.82
C VAL A 25 -1.85 -41.96 27.10
N ILE A 26 -2.76 -42.03 28.09
CA ILE A 26 -2.45 -41.69 29.47
C ILE A 26 -1.44 -42.73 29.93
N THR A 27 -0.20 -42.29 30.07
CA THR A 27 0.86 -43.05 30.70
C THR A 27 0.51 -43.19 32.18
N ASP A 28 0.36 -44.44 32.64
CA ASP A 28 0.27 -44.80 34.05
C ASP A 28 1.39 -44.11 34.85
N PRO A 29 1.10 -43.40 35.95
CA PRO A 29 2.11 -43.14 36.95
C PRO A 29 2.36 -44.44 37.71
N GLY A 30 3.59 -44.94 37.56
CA GLY A 30 4.03 -46.22 38.06
C GLY A 30 3.78 -46.45 39.54
N PHE A 31 3.28 -47.66 39.83
CA PHE A 31 3.48 -48.35 41.08
C PHE A 31 4.98 -48.55 41.33
N TYR A 32 5.61 -47.59 42.00
CA TYR A 32 6.87 -47.82 42.71
C TYR A 32 6.53 -48.41 44.07
N THR A 33 6.60 -49.73 44.15
CA THR A 33 6.90 -50.42 45.40
C THR A 33 8.39 -50.29 45.66
N ASP A 34 8.78 -49.54 46.70
CA ASP A 34 10.06 -49.75 47.36
C ASP A 34 9.84 -49.74 48.88
N PRO A 35 10.29 -50.79 49.61
CA PRO A 35 10.11 -50.90 51.04
C PRO A 35 11.31 -50.29 51.79
N ALA A 36 11.09 -50.03 53.08
CA ALA A 36 12.09 -49.77 54.12
C ALA A 36 12.55 -48.30 54.31
N TYR A 37 12.01 -47.65 55.33
CA TYR A 37 12.68 -47.26 56.60
C TYR A 37 11.73 -46.31 57.36
N SER A 38 11.26 -46.62 58.58
CA SER A 38 11.83 -46.14 59.86
C SER A 38 11.62 -44.62 60.08
N ALA A 39 11.15 -44.07 61.19
CA ALA A 39 10.79 -44.53 62.52
C ALA A 39 10.17 -43.32 63.28
N GLN A 40 9.64 -43.58 64.48
CA GLN A 40 9.45 -42.70 65.65
C GLN A 40 7.98 -42.54 66.09
N SER A 41 7.56 -43.27 67.14
CA SER A 41 7.57 -42.85 68.58
C SER A 41 6.18 -42.26 68.92
N VAL A 42 5.39 -42.65 69.92
CA VAL A 42 5.58 -42.98 71.35
C VAL A 42 4.25 -43.64 71.85
N PRO A 43 4.24 -44.51 72.88
CA PRO A 43 3.02 -45.14 73.44
C PRO A 43 2.39 -44.35 74.60
N PRO A 44 1.20 -44.76 75.08
CA PRO A 44 1.09 -45.23 76.47
C PRO A 44 0.23 -46.52 76.53
N GLU A 45 0.60 -47.61 77.21
CA GLU A 45 0.78 -47.84 78.65
C GLU A 45 -0.38 -47.41 79.55
N ASP A 46 -0.72 -48.33 80.45
CA ASP A 46 -1.54 -48.22 81.66
C ASP A 46 -3.07 -48.22 81.57
N ALA A 47 -3.65 -49.38 81.92
CA ALA A 47 -4.43 -49.55 83.17
C ALA A 47 -5.21 -50.88 83.08
N ALA A 48 -4.68 -51.94 83.66
CA ALA A 48 -5.01 -52.34 85.02
C ALA A 48 -6.46 -52.85 85.16
N ALA A 49 -6.57 -54.17 85.16
CA ALA A 49 -7.62 -54.87 85.89
C ALA A 49 -7.68 -54.39 87.35
N PRO A 50 -8.85 -54.52 87.98
CA PRO A 50 -8.83 -55.14 89.29
C PRO A 50 -9.81 -56.31 89.34
N GLY A 51 -9.28 -57.46 89.75
CA GLY A 51 -10.09 -58.50 90.32
C GLY A 51 -10.64 -58.05 91.68
N THR A 52 -11.83 -58.54 92.00
CA THR A 52 -12.38 -58.69 93.37
C THR A 52 -13.41 -59.81 93.23
N GLY A 53 -13.20 -60.98 93.84
CA GLY A 53 -13.37 -61.25 95.26
C GLY A 53 -14.56 -62.22 95.34
N LEU A 54 -14.34 -63.53 95.46
CA LEU A 54 -14.31 -64.24 96.74
C LEU A 54 -15.28 -63.65 97.78
N ASP A 55 -16.46 -64.27 97.86
CA ASP A 55 -17.39 -64.34 99.00
C ASP A 55 -18.36 -65.48 98.63
N THR A 56 -18.15 -66.77 98.91
CA THR A 56 -17.94 -67.47 100.19
C THR A 56 -18.87 -67.03 101.34
N VAL A 57 -19.86 -67.90 101.61
CA VAL A 57 -20.60 -68.14 102.90
C VAL A 57 -21.85 -67.25 103.13
N PRO A 58 -22.96 -67.69 103.79
CA PRO A 58 -23.24 -68.95 104.54
C PRO A 58 -24.41 -69.81 104.00
N ARG A 59 -24.34 -71.14 104.08
CA ARG A 59 -24.79 -71.96 105.23
C ARG A 59 -26.27 -71.78 105.59
N ALA A 60 -27.15 -72.50 104.90
CA ALA A 60 -28.32 -73.12 105.53
C ALA A 60 -27.87 -74.56 105.88
N GLY A 61 -27.35 -74.82 107.07
CA GLY A 61 -28.13 -74.82 108.29
C GLY A 61 -28.36 -76.27 108.71
N THR A 62 -27.28 -77.04 108.86
CA THR A 62 -27.33 -78.29 109.63
C THR A 62 -27.84 -77.92 111.02
N ALA A 63 -28.98 -78.49 111.38
CA ALA A 63 -29.67 -78.21 112.63
C ALA A 63 -28.72 -78.37 113.81
N ARG A 64 -28.63 -77.32 114.63
CA ARG A 64 -28.04 -77.37 115.96
C ARG A 64 -28.88 -78.35 116.78
N PRO A 65 -28.33 -79.44 117.34
CA PRO A 65 -29.08 -80.30 118.24
C PRO A 65 -29.39 -79.49 119.51
N GLY A 66 -30.64 -79.08 119.69
CA GLY A 66 -31.11 -78.40 120.92
C GLY A 66 -31.97 -77.14 120.76
N GLY A 67 -32.37 -76.72 119.56
CA GLY A 67 -33.42 -75.69 119.42
C GLY A 67 -34.80 -76.23 119.86
N PRO A 68 -35.74 -75.39 120.36
CA PRO A 68 -37.08 -75.84 120.70
C PRO A 68 -37.78 -76.29 119.41
N VAL A 69 -37.72 -77.58 119.15
CA VAL A 69 -38.48 -78.19 118.07
C VAL A 69 -39.94 -78.03 118.47
N ALA A 70 -40.72 -77.30 117.68
CA ALA A 70 -42.15 -77.26 117.89
C ALA A 70 -42.66 -78.70 117.69
N VAL A 71 -43.07 -79.32 118.78
CA VAL A 71 -43.62 -80.67 118.76
C VAL A 71 -45.12 -80.55 118.58
N TRP A 72 -45.64 -81.02 117.45
CA TRP A 72 -47.08 -81.07 117.22
C TRP A 72 -47.56 -82.51 117.38
N PRO A 73 -48.74 -82.75 117.98
CA PRO A 73 -49.31 -84.09 118.01
C PRO A 73 -49.59 -84.55 116.59
N CYS A 74 -49.20 -85.79 116.27
CA CYS A 74 -49.48 -86.45 115.00
C CYS A 74 -50.99 -86.42 114.74
N ALA A 75 -51.40 -85.98 113.54
CA ALA A 75 -52.81 -85.90 113.18
C ALA A 75 -53.52 -87.28 113.15
N GLY A 76 -52.77 -88.38 113.08
CA GLY A 76 -53.32 -89.75 113.12
C GLY A 76 -53.41 -90.34 114.52
N CYS A 77 -52.31 -90.37 115.27
CA CYS A 77 -52.20 -91.10 116.54
C CYS A 77 -51.92 -90.23 117.77
N GLY A 78 -51.76 -88.92 117.60
CA GLY A 78 -51.42 -87.98 118.67
C GLY A 78 -49.97 -88.01 119.16
N ARG A 79 -49.12 -88.90 118.63
CA ARG A 79 -47.69 -88.96 119.01
C ARG A 79 -46.97 -87.64 118.72
N PRO A 80 -46.05 -87.19 119.59
CA PRO A 80 -45.28 -85.97 119.36
C PRO A 80 -44.43 -86.07 118.08
N VAL A 81 -44.70 -85.23 117.09
CA VAL A 81 -43.94 -85.13 115.83
C VAL A 81 -43.07 -83.89 115.84
N PRO A 82 -41.73 -84.03 115.69
CA PRO A 82 -40.83 -82.89 115.61
C PRO A 82 -41.03 -82.12 114.28
N GLN A 83 -41.37 -80.82 114.36
CA GLN A 83 -41.50 -79.96 113.17
C GLN A 83 -40.12 -79.44 112.71
N PRO A 84 -39.84 -79.40 111.39
CA PRO A 84 -38.63 -78.78 110.88
C PRO A 84 -38.64 -77.27 111.13
N VAL A 85 -37.51 -76.73 111.58
CA VAL A 85 -37.39 -75.30 111.93
C VAL A 85 -37.24 -74.47 110.65
N ARG A 86 -38.29 -73.72 110.31
CA ARG A 86 -38.38 -72.67 109.25
C ARG A 86 -38.15 -73.14 107.79
N GLY A 87 -39.22 -73.06 107.00
CA GLY A 87 -39.17 -73.08 105.52
C GLY A 87 -39.36 -74.44 104.84
N ALA A 88 -39.27 -75.55 105.59
CA ALA A 88 -39.66 -76.86 105.11
C ALA A 88 -41.15 -77.15 105.40
N ARG A 89 -41.76 -78.05 104.63
CA ARG A 89 -43.18 -78.43 104.78
C ARG A 89 -43.42 -78.97 106.20
N THR A 90 -44.48 -78.49 106.84
CA THR A 90 -44.94 -79.00 108.14
C THR A 90 -45.24 -80.50 108.05
N VAL A 91 -44.62 -81.28 108.93
CA VAL A 91 -44.77 -82.74 108.98
C VAL A 91 -45.99 -83.06 109.83
N ARG A 92 -47.11 -83.45 109.21
CA ARG A 92 -48.39 -83.65 109.92
C ARG A 92 -48.55 -85.04 110.56
N TYR A 93 -47.80 -86.04 110.10
CA TYR A 93 -47.87 -87.42 110.58
C TYR A 93 -46.53 -87.90 111.12
N CYS A 94 -46.54 -88.81 112.10
CA CYS A 94 -45.31 -89.42 112.58
C CYS A 94 -44.69 -90.32 111.50
N GLN A 95 -43.36 -90.28 111.39
CA GLN A 95 -42.60 -91.18 110.53
C GLN A 95 -42.45 -92.53 111.24
N ASP A 96 -43.52 -93.32 111.25
CA ASP A 96 -43.46 -94.72 111.65
C ASP A 96 -42.89 -95.57 110.48
N ASP A 97 -42.31 -96.75 110.76
CA ASP A 97 -41.66 -97.63 109.76
C ASP A 97 -42.53 -97.82 108.51
N GLY A 98 -42.16 -97.09 107.45
CA GLY A 98 -42.85 -97.11 106.17
C GLY A 98 -44.15 -96.32 106.07
N GLY A 99 -44.45 -95.33 106.92
CA GLY A 99 -45.62 -94.44 106.79
C GLY A 99 -46.96 -95.06 107.21
N ALA A 100 -46.94 -96.07 108.08
CA ALA A 100 -48.13 -96.78 108.52
C ALA A 100 -49.17 -95.87 109.20
N CYS A 101 -48.75 -94.88 109.99
CA CYS A 101 -49.69 -93.96 110.65
C CYS A 101 -50.39 -93.02 109.66
N GLU A 102 -49.68 -92.51 108.65
CA GLU A 102 -50.28 -91.71 107.58
C GLU A 102 -51.32 -92.52 106.80
N ARG A 103 -50.98 -93.78 106.46
CA ARG A 103 -51.92 -94.70 105.79
C ARG A 103 -53.13 -95.05 106.67
N ALA A 104 -52.92 -95.37 107.94
CA ALA A 104 -54.00 -95.70 108.87
C ALA A 104 -54.95 -94.51 109.09
N ALA A 105 -54.40 -93.29 109.20
CA ALA A 105 -55.19 -92.07 109.26
C ALA A 105 -55.93 -91.80 107.94
N HIS A 106 -55.30 -92.08 106.80
CA HIS A 106 -55.94 -91.99 105.48
C HIS A 106 -57.09 -93.00 105.34
N GLU A 107 -56.89 -94.27 105.71
CA GLU A 107 -57.94 -95.30 105.72
C GLU A 107 -59.06 -94.99 106.71
N GLN A 108 -58.76 -94.40 107.86
CA GLN A 108 -59.78 -93.96 108.81
C GLN A 108 -60.61 -92.81 108.25
N ARG A 109 -60.00 -91.89 107.51
CA ARG A 109 -60.71 -90.82 106.79
C ARG A 109 -61.53 -91.37 105.62
N GLU A 110 -60.99 -92.31 104.84
CA GLU A 110 -61.72 -93.04 103.79
C GLU A 110 -62.96 -93.74 104.37
N ARG A 111 -62.80 -94.47 105.48
CA ARG A 111 -63.93 -95.10 106.18
C ARG A 111 -64.95 -94.07 106.69
N ALA A 112 -64.49 -92.92 107.18
CA ALA A 112 -65.38 -91.83 107.58
C ALA A 112 -66.12 -91.21 106.37
N ARG A 113 -65.50 -91.13 105.19
CA ARG A 113 -66.12 -90.67 103.93
C ARG A 113 -67.23 -91.61 103.46
N GLU A 114 -67.00 -92.92 103.58
CA GLU A 114 -67.94 -93.96 103.17
C GLU A 114 -69.07 -94.19 104.19
N THR A 115 -69.01 -93.54 105.36
CA THR A 115 -70.07 -93.66 106.38
C THR A 115 -71.28 -92.81 105.98
N PRO A 116 -72.45 -93.42 105.68
CA PRO A 116 -73.65 -92.67 105.33
C PRO A 116 -74.14 -91.84 106.53
N GLY A 117 -74.24 -90.52 106.36
CA GLY A 117 -74.77 -89.59 107.36
C GLY A 117 -73.96 -88.32 107.55
N LEU A 118 -74.30 -87.56 108.60
CA LEU A 118 -73.70 -86.27 108.97
C LEU A 118 -72.17 -86.34 109.16
N THR A 119 -71.64 -87.49 109.60
CA THR A 119 -70.21 -87.70 109.83
C THR A 119 -69.40 -87.72 108.52
N GLY A 120 -69.90 -88.35 107.47
CA GLY A 120 -69.28 -88.33 106.14
C GLY A 120 -69.35 -86.97 105.47
N GLN A 121 -70.45 -86.22 105.67
CA GLN A 121 -70.56 -84.84 105.21
C GLN A 121 -69.55 -83.92 105.91
N VAL A 122 -69.38 -84.06 107.23
CA VAL A 122 -68.36 -83.29 107.98
C VAL A 122 -66.94 -83.63 107.51
N ALA A 123 -66.63 -84.92 107.29
CA ALA A 123 -65.33 -85.34 106.77
C ALA A 123 -65.04 -84.76 105.37
N TRP A 124 -66.03 -84.75 104.48
CA TRP A 124 -65.91 -84.14 103.15
C TRP A 124 -65.73 -82.61 103.22
N THR A 125 -66.45 -81.93 104.13
CA THR A 125 -66.27 -80.47 104.31
C THR A 125 -64.86 -80.13 104.82
N TRP A 126 -64.29 -80.94 105.70
CA TRP A 126 -62.91 -80.74 106.18
C TRP A 126 -61.86 -80.91 105.07
N GLU A 127 -62.04 -81.88 104.18
CA GLU A 127 -61.14 -82.06 103.02
C GLU A 127 -61.23 -80.88 102.03
N MET A 128 -62.45 -80.37 101.80
CA MET A 128 -62.61 -79.17 100.99
C MET A 128 -61.87 -77.97 101.62
N VAL A 129 -61.93 -77.84 102.95
CA VAL A 129 -61.19 -76.82 103.70
C VAL A 129 -59.67 -77.02 103.53
N GLU A 130 -59.13 -78.22 103.69
CA GLU A 130 -57.70 -78.49 103.48
C GLU A 130 -57.25 -78.20 102.03
N ARG A 131 -58.10 -78.46 101.04
CA ARG A 131 -57.83 -78.14 99.63
C ARG A 131 -57.84 -76.63 99.40
N LEU A 132 -58.78 -75.91 100.02
CA LEU A 132 -58.82 -74.45 99.99
C LEU A 132 -57.60 -73.84 100.69
N GLU A 133 -57.17 -74.40 101.81
CA GLU A 133 -55.93 -74.01 102.49
C GLU A 133 -54.70 -74.25 101.60
N ALA A 134 -54.59 -75.40 100.93
CA ALA A 134 -53.48 -75.66 100.02
C ALA A 134 -53.45 -74.74 98.80
N VAL A 135 -54.63 -74.33 98.29
CA VAL A 135 -54.73 -73.31 97.22
C VAL A 135 -54.37 -71.94 97.76
N ALA A 136 -54.83 -71.58 98.97
CA ALA A 136 -54.49 -70.35 99.64
C ALA A 136 -52.98 -70.25 99.91
N ASP A 137 -52.32 -71.33 100.31
CA ASP A 137 -50.87 -71.39 100.52
C ASP A 137 -50.08 -71.24 99.21
N ARG A 138 -50.57 -71.81 98.09
CA ARG A 138 -49.95 -71.61 96.78
C ARG A 138 -50.12 -70.18 96.29
N LEU A 139 -51.30 -69.60 96.48
CA LEU A 139 -51.57 -68.20 96.16
C LEU A 139 -50.75 -67.27 97.06
N ALA A 140 -50.64 -67.56 98.35
CA ALA A 140 -49.79 -66.83 99.27
C ALA A 140 -48.31 -66.97 98.87
N GLY A 141 -47.87 -68.15 98.47
CA GLY A 141 -46.53 -68.40 97.95
C GLY A 141 -46.22 -67.62 96.67
N SER A 142 -47.15 -67.60 95.71
CA SER A 142 -47.00 -66.81 94.48
C SER A 142 -47.04 -65.31 94.74
N LEU A 143 -47.95 -64.85 95.62
CA LEU A 143 -48.04 -63.46 96.04
C LEU A 143 -46.79 -63.04 96.81
N VAL A 144 -46.21 -63.89 97.66
CA VAL A 144 -44.95 -63.60 98.36
C VAL A 144 -43.77 -63.62 97.38
N SER A 145 -43.76 -64.51 96.37
CA SER A 145 -42.67 -64.51 95.38
C SER A 145 -42.75 -63.33 94.41
N GLU A 146 -43.95 -62.85 94.08
CA GLU A 146 -44.14 -61.76 93.13
C GLU A 146 -44.26 -60.39 93.79
N LEU A 147 -44.98 -60.27 94.91
CA LEU A 147 -45.19 -59.02 95.66
C LEU A 147 -44.31 -58.90 96.90
N GLY A 148 -43.60 -59.96 97.30
CA GLY A 148 -42.56 -59.85 98.31
C GLY A 148 -41.43 -58.95 97.81
N VAL A 149 -40.66 -58.43 98.76
CA VAL A 149 -39.58 -57.46 98.51
C VAL A 149 -38.64 -57.94 97.40
N ALA A 150 -38.22 -59.21 97.43
CA ALA A 150 -37.33 -59.79 96.41
C ALA A 150 -37.95 -59.82 94.99
N GLY A 151 -39.26 -60.08 94.87
CA GLY A 151 -39.96 -60.10 93.59
C GLY A 151 -40.10 -58.70 92.99
N VAL A 152 -40.42 -57.71 93.83
CA VAL A 152 -40.47 -56.30 93.43
C VAL A 152 -39.08 -55.79 93.05
N GLU A 153 -38.05 -56.09 93.84
CA GLU A 153 -36.66 -55.72 93.52
C GLU A 153 -36.21 -56.31 92.19
N ARG A 154 -36.57 -57.57 91.89
CA ARG A 154 -36.31 -58.18 90.58
C ARG A 154 -37.02 -57.43 89.45
N ARG A 155 -38.32 -57.13 89.57
CA ARG A 155 -39.05 -56.35 88.54
C ARG A 155 -38.48 -54.95 88.37
N VAL A 156 -38.06 -54.31 89.46
CA VAL A 156 -37.40 -53.01 89.42
C VAL A 156 -36.03 -53.12 88.74
N ALA A 157 -35.27 -54.19 89.00
CA ALA A 157 -34.00 -54.44 88.33
C ALA A 157 -34.19 -54.69 86.83
N ASP A 158 -35.17 -55.52 86.44
CA ASP A 158 -35.52 -55.78 85.04
C ASP A 158 -35.96 -54.47 84.34
N ALA A 159 -36.85 -53.69 84.96
CA ALA A 159 -37.27 -52.39 84.43
C ALA A 159 -36.10 -51.39 84.32
N ARG A 160 -35.16 -51.40 85.27
CA ARG A 160 -33.93 -50.59 85.20
C ARG A 160 -33.00 -51.07 84.08
N ALA A 161 -32.90 -52.38 83.87
CA ALA A 161 -32.10 -52.95 82.78
C ALA A 161 -32.70 -52.60 81.41
N ASP A 162 -34.02 -52.70 81.26
CA ASP A 162 -34.75 -52.31 80.04
C ASP A 162 -34.60 -50.80 79.78
N ALA A 163 -34.76 -49.97 80.81
CA ALA A 163 -34.56 -48.53 80.70
C ALA A 163 -33.12 -48.18 80.30
N ALA A 164 -32.12 -48.85 80.91
CA ALA A 164 -30.72 -48.69 80.53
C ALA A 164 -30.48 -49.13 79.07
N GLY A 165 -31.12 -50.21 78.63
CA GLY A 165 -31.08 -50.67 77.24
C GLY A 165 -31.65 -49.65 76.26
N GLN A 166 -32.81 -49.06 76.56
CA GLN A 166 -33.43 -48.01 75.74
C GLN A 166 -32.58 -46.74 75.68
N ILE A 167 -31.99 -46.31 76.81
CA ILE A 167 -31.07 -45.16 76.84
C ILE A 167 -29.85 -45.43 75.96
N ALA A 168 -29.27 -46.63 76.04
CA ALA A 168 -28.12 -47.00 75.22
C ALA A 168 -28.46 -47.02 73.71
N VAL A 169 -29.66 -47.46 73.33
CA VAL A 169 -30.13 -47.38 71.92
C VAL A 169 -30.28 -45.92 71.50
N ALA A 170 -30.97 -45.09 72.29
CA ALA A 170 -31.18 -43.68 71.98
C ALA A 170 -29.86 -42.88 71.88
N GLN A 171 -28.87 -43.21 72.70
CA GLN A 171 -27.52 -42.62 72.61
C GLN A 171 -26.83 -43.03 71.31
N ARG A 172 -26.85 -44.33 70.95
CA ARG A 172 -26.28 -44.79 69.68
C ARG A 172 -26.94 -44.15 68.45
N GLU A 173 -28.27 -44.01 68.47
CA GLU A 173 -29.01 -43.33 67.41
C GLU A 173 -28.65 -41.86 67.31
N ARG A 174 -28.59 -41.15 68.45
CA ARG A 174 -28.14 -39.75 68.50
C ARG A 174 -26.73 -39.60 67.94
N ASP A 175 -25.79 -40.44 68.36
CA ASP A 175 -24.41 -40.37 67.89
C ASP A 175 -24.31 -40.70 66.39
N ALA A 176 -25.14 -41.63 65.90
CA ALA A 176 -25.23 -41.93 64.48
C ALA A 176 -25.79 -40.74 63.68
N SER A 177 -26.86 -40.09 64.17
CA SER A 177 -27.42 -38.88 63.55
C SER A 177 -26.44 -37.70 63.57
N GLN A 178 -25.67 -37.53 64.66
CA GLN A 178 -24.64 -36.49 64.75
C GLN A 178 -23.55 -36.72 63.72
N ARG A 179 -23.02 -37.96 63.61
CA ARG A 179 -22.02 -38.30 62.58
C ARG A 179 -22.56 -38.10 61.17
N GLN A 180 -23.81 -38.46 60.91
CA GLN A 180 -24.45 -38.25 59.61
C GLN A 180 -24.59 -36.76 59.30
N ALA A 181 -25.01 -35.94 60.27
CA ALA A 181 -25.10 -34.50 60.11
C ALA A 181 -23.73 -33.88 59.83
N GLU A 182 -22.70 -34.25 60.58
CA GLU A 182 -21.31 -33.80 60.35
C GLU A 182 -20.80 -34.20 58.96
N ALA A 183 -21.08 -35.42 58.51
CA ALA A 183 -20.73 -35.88 57.17
C ALA A 183 -21.42 -35.03 56.09
N ALA A 184 -22.73 -34.76 56.23
CA ALA A 184 -23.48 -33.91 55.32
C ALA A 184 -22.96 -32.46 55.32
N TRP A 185 -22.58 -31.91 56.48
CA TRP A 185 -21.94 -30.59 56.57
C TRP A 185 -20.59 -30.54 55.86
N ARG A 186 -19.76 -31.58 56.02
CA ARG A 186 -18.47 -31.68 55.32
C ARG A 186 -18.65 -31.79 53.81
N GLU A 187 -19.62 -32.58 53.36
CA GLU A 187 -19.92 -32.74 51.94
C GLU A 187 -20.43 -31.44 51.31
N THR A 188 -21.34 -30.74 51.97
CA THR A 188 -21.85 -29.44 51.49
C THR A 188 -20.77 -28.36 51.50
N ALA A 189 -19.88 -28.34 52.51
CA ALA A 189 -18.73 -27.45 52.53
C ALA A 189 -17.76 -27.74 51.38
N ALA A 190 -17.46 -29.02 51.11
CA ALA A 190 -16.62 -29.43 49.99
C ALA A 190 -17.28 -29.13 48.62
N ALA A 191 -18.59 -29.26 48.51
CA ALA A 191 -19.33 -28.90 47.30
C ALA A 191 -19.28 -27.39 47.04
N ARG A 192 -19.45 -26.55 48.08
CA ARG A 192 -19.30 -25.09 47.98
C ARG A 192 -17.89 -24.68 47.58
N ALA A 193 -16.87 -25.25 48.22
CA ALA A 193 -15.48 -24.96 47.87
C ALA A 193 -15.16 -25.30 46.40
N ARG A 194 -15.71 -26.40 45.87
CA ARG A 194 -15.58 -26.75 44.45
C ARG A 194 -16.32 -25.78 43.53
N ALA A 195 -17.51 -25.31 43.93
CA ALA A 195 -18.25 -24.31 43.17
C ALA A 195 -17.51 -22.97 43.13
N ASP A 196 -17.03 -22.48 44.28
CA ASP A 196 -16.26 -21.24 44.38
C ASP A 196 -14.97 -21.31 43.55
N ALA A 197 -14.28 -22.46 43.57
CA ALA A 197 -13.10 -22.69 42.73
C ALA A 197 -13.45 -22.65 41.23
N ALA A 198 -14.53 -23.33 40.81
CA ALA A 198 -14.98 -23.32 39.43
C ALA A 198 -15.42 -21.92 38.95
N GLU A 199 -16.06 -21.13 39.82
CA GLU A 199 -16.39 -19.73 39.53
C GLU A 199 -15.13 -18.86 39.39
N GLY A 200 -14.13 -19.08 40.25
CA GLY A 200 -12.83 -18.41 40.16
C GLY A 200 -12.09 -18.74 38.86
N GLU A 201 -12.04 -20.01 38.47
CA GLU A 201 -11.47 -20.46 37.20
C GLU A 201 -12.21 -19.87 36.00
N ALA A 202 -13.54 -19.86 36.03
CA ALA A 202 -14.36 -19.26 34.97
C ALA A 202 -14.15 -17.74 34.86
N ALA A 203 -14.02 -17.03 35.98
CA ALA A 203 -13.70 -15.61 36.01
C ALA A 203 -12.30 -15.32 35.45
N ALA A 204 -11.30 -16.11 35.83
CA ALA A 204 -9.94 -16.01 35.30
C ALA A 204 -9.89 -16.29 33.79
N ALA A 205 -10.64 -17.30 33.31
CA ALA A 205 -10.73 -17.62 31.89
C ALA A 205 -11.38 -16.48 31.08
N ARG A 206 -12.43 -15.83 31.62
CA ARG A 206 -13.05 -14.65 30.99
C ARG A 206 -12.09 -13.47 30.93
N ALA A 207 -11.38 -13.18 32.01
CA ALA A 207 -10.39 -12.09 32.04
C ALA A 207 -9.26 -12.33 31.03
N ALA A 208 -8.77 -13.57 30.91
CA ALA A 208 -7.78 -13.94 29.90
C ALA A 208 -8.32 -13.79 28.47
N ALA A 209 -9.58 -14.16 28.23
CA ALA A 209 -10.23 -14.00 26.93
C ALA A 209 -10.42 -12.52 26.55
N GLU A 210 -10.78 -11.66 27.52
CA GLU A 210 -10.89 -10.21 27.32
C GLU A 210 -9.52 -9.58 27.00
N GLN A 211 -8.46 -9.99 27.71
CA GLN A 211 -7.09 -9.55 27.41
C GLN A 211 -6.66 -9.97 26.00
N ALA A 212 -6.85 -11.23 25.63
CA ALA A 212 -6.52 -11.72 24.28
C ALA A 212 -7.34 -10.99 23.18
N ALA A 213 -8.60 -10.66 23.45
CA ALA A 213 -9.42 -9.86 22.54
C ALA A 213 -8.88 -8.44 22.40
N ALA A 214 -8.50 -7.78 23.50
CA ALA A 214 -7.91 -6.44 23.49
C ALA A 214 -6.55 -6.40 22.76
N GLU A 215 -5.73 -7.42 22.93
CA GLU A 215 -4.46 -7.59 22.20
C GLU A 215 -4.71 -7.76 20.70
N ARG A 216 -5.65 -8.62 20.31
CA ARG A 216 -6.04 -8.81 18.89
C ARG A 216 -6.55 -7.52 18.26
N ASP A 217 -7.38 -6.77 18.97
CA ASP A 217 -7.93 -5.51 18.46
C ASP A 217 -6.83 -4.44 18.32
N THR A 218 -5.86 -4.42 19.24
CA THR A 218 -4.68 -3.56 19.15
C THR A 218 -3.79 -3.95 17.96
N ALA A 219 -3.54 -5.25 17.75
CA ALA A 219 -2.82 -5.75 16.59
C ALA A 219 -3.55 -5.42 15.27
N ARG A 220 -4.88 -5.53 15.26
CA ARG A 220 -5.70 -5.18 14.09
C ARG A 220 -5.63 -3.69 13.76
N ARG A 221 -5.69 -2.81 14.77
CA ARG A 221 -5.49 -1.37 14.59
C ARG A 221 -4.10 -1.07 14.02
N GLY A 222 -3.04 -1.62 14.62
CA GLY A 222 -1.68 -1.46 14.10
C GLY A 222 -1.51 -1.97 12.66
N GLY A 223 -2.17 -3.08 12.31
CA GLY A 223 -2.20 -3.58 10.94
C GLY A 223 -2.95 -2.68 9.96
N GLN A 224 -4.02 -2.02 10.39
CA GLN A 224 -4.74 -1.05 9.57
C GLN A 224 -3.90 0.22 9.37
N ASP A 225 -3.31 0.75 10.45
CA ASP A 225 -2.43 1.93 10.39
C ASP A 225 -1.24 1.67 9.45
N ALA A 226 -0.64 0.47 9.52
CA ALA A 226 0.43 0.06 8.62
C ALA A 226 -0.02 0.02 7.14
N LYS A 227 -1.24 -0.44 6.86
CA LYS A 227 -1.80 -0.41 5.49
C LYS A 227 -2.05 1.02 5.02
N ASP A 228 -2.66 1.85 5.85
CA ASP A 228 -2.96 3.24 5.53
C ASP A 228 -1.67 4.03 5.25
N THR A 229 -0.60 3.79 6.02
CA THR A 229 0.72 4.40 5.77
C THR A 229 1.37 3.88 4.48
N ALA A 230 1.22 2.60 4.14
CA ALA A 230 1.72 2.04 2.89
C ALA A 230 0.96 2.61 1.68
N ASP A 231 -0.37 2.71 1.75
CA ASP A 231 -1.20 3.30 0.71
C ASP A 231 -0.88 4.78 0.51
N ALA A 232 -0.65 5.53 1.60
CA ALA A 232 -0.20 6.92 1.55
C ALA A 232 1.20 7.05 0.90
N ALA A 233 2.12 6.12 1.18
CA ALA A 233 3.44 6.12 0.57
C ALA A 233 3.38 5.83 -0.95
N VAL A 234 2.56 4.86 -1.37
CA VAL A 234 2.32 4.57 -2.80
C VAL A 234 1.67 5.77 -3.50
N ALA A 235 0.67 6.40 -2.88
CA ALA A 235 0.05 7.61 -3.41
C ALA A 235 1.06 8.76 -3.55
N ALA A 236 1.96 8.94 -2.59
CA ALA A 236 3.02 9.94 -2.65
C ALA A 236 4.04 9.63 -3.77
N GLN A 237 4.40 8.36 -3.98
CA GLN A 237 5.26 7.96 -5.10
C GLN A 237 4.62 8.26 -6.45
N LEU A 238 3.35 7.90 -6.65
CA LEU A 238 2.61 8.20 -7.88
C LEU A 238 2.47 9.71 -8.12
N ALA A 239 2.27 10.50 -7.05
CA ALA A 239 2.24 11.96 -7.16
C ALA A 239 3.61 12.52 -7.57
N ALA A 240 4.70 11.99 -7.02
CA ALA A 240 6.06 12.38 -7.39
C ALA A 240 6.41 11.99 -8.83
N GLU A 241 5.99 10.81 -9.30
CA GLU A 241 6.16 10.39 -10.70
C GLU A 241 5.42 11.31 -11.66
N ARG A 242 4.15 11.64 -11.38
CA ARG A 242 3.39 12.60 -12.20
C ARG A 242 4.04 13.98 -12.25
N GLU A 243 4.67 14.42 -11.17
CA GLU A 243 5.40 15.69 -11.18
C GLU A 243 6.68 15.60 -12.02
N ARG A 244 7.40 14.48 -11.95
CA ARG A 244 8.55 14.23 -12.85
C ARG A 244 8.12 14.25 -14.32
N ASP A 245 7.00 13.64 -14.66
CA ASP A 245 6.47 13.64 -16.03
C ASP A 245 6.11 15.05 -16.50
N ARG A 246 5.51 15.88 -15.62
CA ARG A 246 5.23 17.30 -15.93
C ARG A 246 6.51 18.10 -16.14
N VAL A 247 7.53 17.89 -15.31
CA VAL A 247 8.83 18.53 -15.46
C VAL A 247 9.48 18.11 -16.78
N ALA A 248 9.50 16.81 -17.09
CA ALA A 248 10.02 16.29 -18.35
C ALA A 248 9.27 16.84 -19.58
N SER A 249 7.95 16.98 -19.50
CA SER A 249 7.14 17.62 -20.55
C SER A 249 7.54 19.08 -20.75
N ARG A 250 7.70 19.85 -19.66
CA ARG A 250 8.14 21.26 -19.72
C ARG A 250 9.55 21.39 -20.27
N GLU A 251 10.47 20.50 -19.89
CA GLU A 251 11.82 20.45 -20.44
C GLU A 251 11.78 20.19 -21.95
N GLY A 252 10.94 19.24 -22.40
CA GLY A 252 10.73 18.98 -23.82
C GLY A 252 10.20 20.19 -24.59
N GLU A 253 9.21 20.90 -24.05
CA GLU A 253 8.67 22.15 -24.62
C GLU A 253 9.74 23.24 -24.71
N LEU A 254 10.55 23.43 -23.67
CA LEU A 254 11.63 24.42 -23.66
C LEU A 254 12.74 24.07 -24.66
N LEU A 255 13.10 22.80 -24.80
CA LEU A 255 14.07 22.35 -25.80
C LEU A 255 13.55 22.57 -27.23
N ALA A 256 12.26 22.28 -27.49
CA ALA A 256 11.63 22.55 -28.79
C ALA A 256 11.58 24.05 -29.11
N ALA A 257 11.28 24.89 -28.10
CA ALA A 257 11.29 26.35 -28.24
C ALA A 257 12.72 26.88 -28.51
N LEU A 258 13.74 26.35 -27.84
CA LEU A 258 15.14 26.69 -28.08
C LEU A 258 15.59 26.31 -29.49
N GLU A 259 15.22 25.12 -29.98
CA GLU A 259 15.56 24.70 -31.34
C GLU A 259 14.84 25.56 -32.38
N THR A 260 13.59 25.96 -32.13
CA THR A 260 12.86 26.90 -32.99
C THR A 260 13.54 28.28 -33.00
N ALA A 261 13.91 28.82 -31.83
CA ALA A 261 14.65 30.08 -31.75
C ALA A 261 16.01 30.00 -32.47
N ARG A 262 16.68 28.84 -32.42
CA ARG A 262 17.92 28.59 -33.15
C ARG A 262 17.70 28.60 -34.66
N THR A 263 16.66 27.93 -35.17
CA THR A 263 16.37 27.92 -36.62
C THR A 263 15.97 29.31 -37.11
N GLU A 264 15.22 30.08 -36.31
CA GLU A 264 14.90 31.48 -36.59
C GLU A 264 16.16 32.37 -36.65
N LEU A 265 17.09 32.22 -35.70
CA LEU A 265 18.37 32.95 -35.69
C LEU A 265 19.23 32.61 -36.91
N VAL A 266 19.32 31.33 -37.28
CA VAL A 266 20.04 30.90 -38.50
C VAL A 266 19.37 31.49 -39.75
N GLY A 267 18.04 31.49 -39.81
CA GLY A 267 17.28 32.10 -40.91
C GLY A 267 17.45 33.62 -40.98
N LEU A 268 17.51 34.32 -39.85
CA LEU A 268 17.82 35.75 -39.77
C LEU A 268 19.25 36.04 -40.21
N HIS A 269 20.22 35.22 -39.81
CA HIS A 269 21.61 35.36 -40.22
C HIS A 269 21.78 35.14 -41.73
N GLY A 270 21.09 34.15 -42.31
CA GLY A 270 21.02 33.94 -43.75
C GLY A 270 20.52 35.18 -44.48
N ARG A 271 19.35 35.71 -44.07
CA ARG A 271 18.78 36.95 -44.66
C ARG A 271 19.68 38.17 -44.49
N LEU A 272 20.38 38.30 -43.36
CA LEU A 272 21.34 39.38 -43.14
C LEU A 272 22.52 39.26 -44.13
N SER A 273 23.08 38.06 -44.29
CA SER A 273 24.18 37.82 -45.24
C SER A 273 23.76 38.08 -46.70
N GLU A 274 22.54 37.69 -47.07
CA GLU A 274 21.96 38.01 -48.39
C GLU A 274 21.81 39.53 -48.57
N ALA A 275 21.28 40.24 -47.57
CA ALA A 275 21.16 41.70 -47.62
C ALA A 275 22.54 42.40 -47.69
N GLU A 276 23.55 41.90 -46.97
CA GLU A 276 24.92 42.41 -47.03
C GLU A 276 25.55 42.21 -48.41
N THR A 277 25.40 41.02 -49.01
CA THR A 277 25.89 40.76 -50.37
C THR A 277 25.18 41.60 -51.42
N LEU A 278 23.87 41.80 -51.31
CA LEU A 278 23.11 42.71 -52.18
C LEU A 278 23.58 44.17 -52.00
N ALA A 279 23.79 44.63 -50.77
CA ALA A 279 24.29 45.97 -50.49
C ALA A 279 25.71 46.18 -51.04
N GLU A 280 26.58 45.19 -50.93
CA GLU A 280 27.93 45.24 -51.50
C GLU A 280 27.90 45.25 -53.03
N GLY A 281 27.04 44.44 -53.65
CA GLY A 281 26.78 44.48 -55.09
C GLY A 281 26.35 45.88 -55.55
N GLN A 282 25.38 46.49 -54.88
CA GLN A 282 24.93 47.86 -55.16
C GLN A 282 26.05 48.90 -54.99
N ARG A 283 26.96 48.73 -54.03
CA ARG A 283 28.12 49.63 -53.87
C ARG A 283 29.10 49.49 -55.04
N ILE A 284 29.38 48.28 -55.49
CA ILE A 284 30.25 48.02 -56.64
C ILE A 284 29.63 48.63 -57.91
N GLU A 285 28.34 48.43 -58.15
CA GLU A 285 27.61 49.03 -59.27
C GLU A 285 27.63 50.57 -59.21
N ALA A 286 27.36 51.15 -58.04
CA ALA A 286 27.43 52.61 -57.86
C ALA A 286 28.86 53.15 -58.09
N ALA A 287 29.89 52.42 -57.67
CA ALA A 287 31.28 52.78 -57.93
C ALA A 287 31.62 52.69 -59.43
N ALA A 288 31.15 51.65 -60.12
CA ALA A 288 31.31 51.50 -61.57
C ALA A 288 30.57 52.62 -62.33
N ALA A 289 29.33 52.93 -61.94
CA ALA A 289 28.56 54.04 -62.51
C ALA A 289 29.25 55.40 -62.29
N ARG A 290 29.85 55.62 -61.12
CA ARG A 290 30.67 56.83 -60.86
C ARG A 290 31.87 56.92 -61.78
N ARG A 291 32.64 55.83 -61.94
CA ARG A 291 33.78 55.77 -62.87
C ARG A 291 33.33 56.04 -64.31
N ALA A 292 32.28 55.38 -64.78
CA ALA A 292 31.72 55.63 -66.11
C ALA A 292 31.29 57.09 -66.30
N ALA A 293 30.70 57.71 -65.27
CA ALA A 293 30.36 59.14 -65.31
C ALA A 293 31.58 60.06 -65.28
N ASP A 294 32.65 59.70 -64.57
CA ASP A 294 33.94 60.41 -64.60
C ASP A 294 34.62 60.28 -65.97
N ASP A 295 34.62 59.08 -66.57
CA ASP A 295 35.15 58.81 -67.90
C ASP A 295 34.39 59.61 -68.97
N LEU A 296 33.05 59.62 -68.91
CA LEU A 296 32.23 60.46 -69.78
C LEU A 296 32.54 61.95 -69.59
N ARG A 297 32.73 62.42 -68.35
CA ARG A 297 33.14 63.80 -68.09
C ARG A 297 34.53 64.12 -68.63
N SER A 298 35.49 63.19 -68.56
CA SER A 298 36.81 63.34 -69.16
C SER A 298 36.71 63.39 -70.68
N ALA A 299 35.98 62.46 -71.30
CA ALA A 299 35.75 62.43 -72.74
C ALA A 299 35.07 63.70 -73.25
N VAL A 300 34.13 64.27 -72.49
CA VAL A 300 33.51 65.57 -72.82
C VAL A 300 34.54 66.70 -72.76
N ARG A 301 35.41 66.76 -71.74
CA ARG A 301 36.49 67.77 -71.68
C ARG A 301 37.49 67.60 -72.82
N ASP A 302 37.85 66.36 -73.14
CA ASP A 302 38.75 66.05 -74.26
C ASP A 302 38.10 66.45 -75.60
N ALA A 303 36.81 66.19 -75.78
CA ALA A 303 36.06 66.65 -76.95
C ALA A 303 35.95 68.18 -76.99
N GLU A 304 35.77 68.85 -75.86
CA GLU A 304 35.76 70.32 -75.77
C GLU A 304 37.13 70.93 -76.09
N THR A 305 38.23 70.32 -75.62
CA THR A 305 39.59 70.76 -75.96
C THR A 305 39.91 70.50 -77.42
N GLN A 306 39.56 69.33 -77.97
CA GLN A 306 39.66 69.05 -79.41
C GLN A 306 38.83 70.02 -80.24
N ARG A 307 37.61 70.36 -79.80
CA ARG A 307 36.78 71.38 -80.45
C ARG A 307 37.45 72.76 -80.38
N GLY A 308 38.03 73.12 -79.22
CA GLY A 308 38.80 74.35 -79.05
C GLY A 308 40.00 74.43 -79.98
N GLN A 309 40.76 73.33 -80.11
CA GLN A 309 41.87 73.20 -81.07
C GLN A 309 41.37 73.34 -82.51
N ALA A 310 40.30 72.64 -82.90
CA ALA A 310 39.74 72.74 -84.24
C ALA A 310 39.24 74.16 -84.58
N VAL A 311 38.69 74.90 -83.61
CA VAL A 311 38.31 76.31 -83.78
C VAL A 311 39.55 77.18 -83.93
N ALA A 312 40.59 76.99 -83.11
CA ALA A 312 41.84 77.73 -83.22
C ALA A 312 42.55 77.47 -84.56
N ASP A 313 42.58 76.23 -85.04
CA ASP A 313 43.11 75.84 -86.34
C ASP A 313 42.31 76.49 -87.47
N ARG A 314 40.97 76.46 -87.38
CA ARG A 314 40.10 77.15 -88.34
C ARG A 314 40.37 78.65 -88.37
N ASP A 315 40.52 79.29 -87.22
CA ASP A 315 40.79 80.73 -87.12
C ASP A 315 42.21 81.05 -87.63
N GLN A 316 43.19 80.18 -87.40
CA GLN A 316 44.53 80.28 -87.99
C GLN A 316 44.50 80.14 -89.52
N ILE A 317 43.73 79.19 -90.05
CA ILE A 317 43.51 79.02 -91.49
C ILE A 317 42.82 80.26 -92.07
N GLN A 318 41.81 80.81 -91.38
CA GLN A 318 41.14 82.04 -91.79
C GLN A 318 42.09 83.25 -91.77
N ALA A 319 42.96 83.37 -90.76
CA ALA A 319 43.97 84.41 -90.71
C ALA A 319 44.96 84.28 -91.88
N ARG A 320 45.48 83.06 -92.13
CA ARG A 320 46.33 82.79 -93.30
C ARG A 320 45.62 83.09 -94.62
N ALA A 321 44.32 82.78 -94.73
CA ALA A 321 43.52 83.12 -95.90
C ALA A 321 43.40 84.64 -96.09
N ARG A 322 43.18 85.40 -95.01
CA ARG A 322 43.17 86.88 -95.06
C ARG A 322 44.53 87.45 -95.47
N ASP A 323 45.63 86.94 -94.93
CA ASP A 323 46.98 87.35 -95.34
C ASP A 323 47.24 87.06 -96.82
N VAL A 324 46.78 85.91 -97.31
CA VAL A 324 46.86 85.55 -98.73
C VAL A 324 45.99 86.48 -99.58
N ASP A 325 44.76 86.79 -99.14
CA ASP A 325 43.87 87.73 -99.81
C ASP A 325 44.45 89.14 -99.86
N GLU A 326 45.07 89.62 -98.78
CA GLU A 326 45.78 90.91 -98.74
C GLU A 326 46.96 90.92 -99.71
N ARG A 327 47.80 89.88 -99.69
CA ARG A 327 48.88 89.72 -100.68
C ARG A 327 48.34 89.68 -102.11
N ASN A 328 47.20 89.04 -102.34
CA ASN A 328 46.55 89.01 -103.65
C ASN A 328 46.05 90.39 -104.08
N ARG A 329 45.48 91.17 -103.16
CA ARG A 329 45.08 92.56 -103.42
C ARG A 329 46.27 93.45 -103.71
N ASP A 330 47.37 93.29 -102.98
CA ASP A 330 48.62 94.02 -103.20
C ASP A 330 49.25 93.66 -104.54
N LEU A 331 49.30 92.36 -104.87
CA LEU A 331 49.74 91.89 -106.17
C LEU A 331 48.84 92.40 -107.29
N SER A 332 47.52 92.46 -107.08
CA SER A 332 46.57 92.99 -108.06
C SER A 332 46.77 94.49 -108.27
N ARG A 333 46.93 95.27 -107.18
CA ARG A 333 47.28 96.69 -107.24
C ARG A 333 48.61 96.91 -107.96
N ALA A 334 49.65 96.16 -107.62
CA ALA A 334 50.94 96.22 -108.30
C ALA A 334 50.83 95.82 -109.78
N ASN A 335 49.95 94.87 -110.13
CA ASN A 335 49.69 94.50 -111.52
C ASN A 335 48.96 95.63 -112.27
N GLU A 336 48.00 96.30 -111.63
CA GLU A 336 47.32 97.47 -112.17
C GLU A 336 48.25 98.66 -112.34
N GLU A 337 49.12 98.92 -111.36
CA GLU A 337 50.18 99.94 -111.44
C GLU A 337 51.18 99.62 -112.56
N LEU A 338 51.61 98.37 -112.69
CA LEU A 338 52.46 97.92 -113.79
C LEU A 338 51.75 98.07 -115.14
N ARG A 339 50.45 97.73 -115.23
CA ARG A 339 49.66 97.92 -116.45
C ARG A 339 49.49 99.41 -116.78
N ALA A 340 49.26 100.26 -115.78
CA ALA A 340 49.18 101.70 -115.96
C ALA A 340 50.53 102.28 -116.40
N ALA A 341 51.64 101.86 -115.78
CA ALA A 341 52.99 102.24 -116.18
C ALA A 341 53.31 101.79 -117.61
N VAL A 342 52.94 100.55 -117.97
CA VAL A 342 53.04 100.06 -119.36
C VAL A 342 52.19 100.90 -120.28
N GLN A 343 50.94 101.23 -119.94
CA GLN A 343 50.09 102.09 -120.76
C GLN A 343 50.68 103.50 -120.93
N THR A 344 51.21 104.10 -119.88
CA THR A 344 51.89 105.40 -119.92
C THR A 344 53.13 105.33 -120.81
N LEU A 345 53.99 104.32 -120.63
CA LEU A 345 55.15 104.10 -121.50
C LEU A 345 54.73 103.84 -122.96
N THR A 346 53.60 103.18 -123.17
CA THR A 346 53.05 102.95 -124.51
C THR A 346 52.52 104.25 -125.12
N ALA A 347 51.84 105.09 -124.33
CA ALA A 347 51.38 106.41 -124.73
C ALA A 347 52.56 107.37 -124.97
N GLU A 348 53.62 107.31 -124.17
CA GLU A 348 54.86 108.05 -124.38
C GLU A 348 55.58 107.57 -125.64
N ARG A 349 55.64 106.25 -125.87
CA ARG A 349 56.18 105.68 -127.10
C ARG A 349 55.37 106.12 -128.31
N ASP A 350 54.04 106.12 -128.22
CA ASP A 350 53.16 106.47 -129.32
C ASP A 350 53.12 107.99 -129.55
N ALA A 351 53.28 108.80 -128.49
CA ALA A 351 53.53 110.23 -128.60
C ALA A 351 54.90 110.53 -129.23
N ALA A 352 55.95 109.79 -128.84
CA ALA A 352 57.28 109.90 -129.45
C ALA A 352 57.27 109.44 -130.92
N ARG A 353 56.49 108.41 -131.26
CA ARG A 353 56.25 107.99 -132.65
C ARG A 353 55.46 109.04 -133.43
N ALA A 354 54.44 109.64 -132.83
CA ALA A 354 53.69 110.73 -133.44
C ALA A 354 54.59 111.97 -133.63
N GLU A 355 55.50 112.26 -132.71
CA GLU A 355 56.51 113.31 -132.82
C GLU A 355 57.52 113.00 -133.93
N ALA A 356 57.98 111.74 -134.02
CA ALA A 356 58.85 111.26 -135.09
C ALA A 356 58.15 111.31 -136.47
N ASP A 357 56.86 111.00 -136.54
CA ASP A 357 56.08 111.08 -137.78
C ASP A 357 55.75 112.55 -138.13
N ARG A 358 55.57 113.43 -137.15
CA ARG A 358 55.47 114.89 -137.36
C ARG A 358 56.78 115.44 -137.89
N ALA A 359 57.93 114.99 -137.37
CA ALA A 359 59.25 115.34 -137.87
C ALA A 359 59.46 114.81 -139.30
N ARG A 360 59.10 113.55 -139.57
CA ARG A 360 59.13 112.96 -140.93
C ARG A 360 58.27 113.75 -141.91
N ARG A 361 57.04 114.08 -141.55
CA ARG A 361 56.14 114.90 -142.40
C ARG A 361 56.69 116.31 -142.66
N ARG A 362 57.43 116.92 -141.73
CA ARG A 362 58.11 118.21 -141.94
C ARG A 362 59.31 118.10 -142.88
N VAL A 363 60.03 116.99 -142.85
CA VAL A 363 61.13 116.72 -143.80
C VAL A 363 60.59 116.39 -145.19
N ASP A 364 59.50 115.62 -145.29
CA ASP A 364 58.86 115.28 -146.57
C ASP A 364 58.23 116.52 -147.26
N ALA A 365 57.82 117.53 -146.49
CA ALA A 365 57.27 118.79 -147.02
C ALA A 365 58.33 119.72 -147.66
N LEU A 366 59.62 119.57 -147.32
CA LEU A 366 60.68 120.46 -147.80
C LEU A 366 61.49 119.90 -148.98
N THR A 367 61.22 118.67 -149.43
CA THR A 367 62.19 117.95 -150.29
C THR A 367 61.57 117.14 -151.43
N ARG A 368 60.53 117.66 -152.10
CA ARG A 368 60.02 117.07 -153.35
C ARG A 368 60.64 117.75 -154.58
N PRO A 369 61.28 116.98 -155.49
CA PRO A 369 60.63 116.75 -156.78
C PRO A 369 60.73 115.30 -157.30
N ALA A 370 59.76 114.96 -158.18
CA ALA A 370 59.70 113.90 -159.18
C ALA A 370 59.72 112.40 -158.76
N ASP A 371 58.60 111.72 -159.09
CA ASP A 371 58.29 110.31 -159.48
C ASP A 371 59.41 109.22 -159.57
N PRO A 372 59.16 107.91 -159.80
CA PRO A 372 57.94 107.05 -159.75
C PRO A 372 58.13 105.63 -159.08
N ARG A 373 57.04 104.87 -158.79
CA ARG A 373 56.99 103.38 -158.53
C ARG A 373 58.00 102.84 -157.46
N PRO A 374 58.19 101.53 -157.15
CA PRO A 374 57.43 100.28 -157.32
C PRO A 374 57.28 99.44 -156.00
N ASP A 375 56.64 98.28 -156.16
CA ASP A 375 56.65 97.01 -155.40
C ASP A 375 57.60 96.75 -154.21
N GLY A 376 57.03 96.04 -153.21
CA GLY A 376 57.65 94.84 -152.62
C GLY A 376 57.94 94.83 -151.10
N ARG A 377 57.23 93.93 -150.37
CA ARG A 377 57.61 93.05 -149.22
C ARG A 377 58.56 93.58 -148.09
N PRO A 378 58.52 93.11 -146.81
CA PRO A 378 58.45 91.68 -146.44
C PRO A 378 57.75 91.37 -145.08
N ALA A 379 57.55 90.09 -144.73
CA ALA A 379 58.16 89.34 -143.60
C ALA A 379 58.04 90.00 -142.22
N ALA A 380 57.68 89.33 -141.13
CA ALA A 380 57.39 87.93 -140.85
C ALA A 380 56.84 87.89 -139.40
N ASP A 381 56.24 86.76 -139.06
CA ASP A 381 56.19 86.13 -137.74
C ASP A 381 55.78 86.97 -136.54
N ARG A 382 54.72 86.54 -135.85
CA ARG A 382 54.84 85.59 -134.72
C ARG A 382 53.48 85.43 -134.03
N GLU A 383 53.05 84.17 -133.90
CA GLU A 383 52.45 83.51 -132.73
C GLU A 383 52.36 84.31 -131.40
N PRO A 384 51.49 83.93 -130.41
CA PRO A 384 50.59 82.76 -130.33
C PRO A 384 49.24 82.95 -129.53
N LEU A 385 48.58 81.80 -129.31
CA LEU A 385 47.88 81.33 -128.08
C LEU A 385 46.53 81.96 -127.65
N THR A 386 45.48 81.23 -128.07
CA THR A 386 44.38 80.66 -127.26
C THR A 386 43.70 81.52 -126.19
N GLY A 387 42.63 82.17 -126.62
CA GLY A 387 41.36 82.28 -125.89
C GLY A 387 40.25 81.76 -126.82
N LEU A 388 39.10 81.25 -126.39
CA LEU A 388 38.38 81.27 -125.12
C LEU A 388 37.17 80.31 -125.25
N HIS A 389 36.64 79.90 -124.09
CA HIS A 389 35.27 79.40 -123.81
C HIS A 389 34.97 77.90 -124.04
N PRO A 390 33.94 77.35 -123.36
CA PRO A 390 33.79 77.21 -121.90
C PRO A 390 33.35 75.77 -121.52
N LEU A 391 33.57 75.31 -120.28
CA LEU A 391 33.02 74.03 -119.78
C LEU A 391 32.56 74.11 -118.32
N PRO A 392 31.44 73.45 -117.97
CA PRO A 392 31.17 72.91 -116.64
C PRO A 392 30.98 71.36 -116.73
N PRO A 393 30.82 70.62 -115.63
CA PRO A 393 31.89 69.80 -115.07
C PRO A 393 31.63 68.29 -115.21
N LEU A 394 32.68 67.50 -115.44
CA LEU A 394 32.62 66.04 -115.42
C LEU A 394 33.79 65.46 -114.61
N ASN A 395 33.41 64.62 -113.64
CA ASN A 395 33.98 63.32 -113.29
C ASN A 395 35.50 63.13 -113.05
N GLY A 396 35.80 62.43 -111.94
CA GLY A 396 36.84 61.38 -111.97
C GLY A 396 37.46 60.96 -110.63
N SER A 397 37.08 59.75 -110.17
CA SER A 397 37.95 58.65 -109.67
C SER A 397 38.84 58.87 -108.42
N ARG A 398 38.59 58.21 -107.26
CA ARG A 398 38.99 56.83 -106.83
C ARG A 398 40.52 56.60 -106.73
N PRO A 399 41.06 55.89 -105.70
CA PRO A 399 40.86 54.43 -105.57
C PRO A 399 40.81 53.81 -104.13
N ASN A 400 40.38 52.54 -104.09
CA ASN A 400 40.79 51.36 -103.28
C ASN A 400 41.40 51.54 -101.88
N GLY A 401 41.10 50.71 -100.86
CA GLY A 401 40.32 49.46 -100.80
C GLY A 401 40.55 48.69 -99.47
N SER A 402 39.76 47.61 -99.30
CA SER A 402 39.99 46.41 -98.46
C SER A 402 39.88 46.61 -96.93
N SER A 403 39.37 45.70 -96.09
CA SER A 403 39.17 44.24 -96.18
C SER A 403 38.40 43.74 -94.93
N LEU A 404 37.56 42.70 -95.12
CA LEU A 404 37.21 41.58 -94.19
C LEU A 404 36.54 41.94 -92.86
N ASP A 405 35.69 41.15 -92.20
CA ASP A 405 35.04 39.83 -92.33
C ASP A 405 33.92 39.94 -91.25
N GLY A 406 32.69 39.50 -91.43
CA GLY A 406 32.27 38.10 -91.49
C GLY A 406 30.98 37.96 -90.67
N THR A 407 30.02 37.20 -91.22
CA THR A 407 29.05 36.29 -90.56
C THR A 407 28.53 36.69 -89.16
N ASP A 408 27.23 36.77 -88.87
CA ASP A 408 26.21 35.73 -89.08
C ASP A 408 24.84 36.28 -88.61
N PRO A 409 23.71 36.00 -89.28
CA PRO A 409 22.38 36.19 -88.72
C PRO A 409 21.77 34.83 -88.36
N LEU A 410 21.02 34.71 -87.25
CA LEU A 410 19.78 33.92 -87.15
C LEU A 410 19.23 33.82 -85.72
N ALA A 411 17.89 33.80 -85.68
CA ALA A 411 17.00 33.04 -84.78
C ALA A 411 17.00 33.40 -83.28
N VAL A 412 15.95 34.02 -82.76
CA VAL A 412 14.72 33.33 -82.30
C VAL A 412 15.03 32.20 -81.32
N ASN A 413 14.83 32.48 -80.03
CA ASN A 413 14.30 31.50 -79.08
C ASN A 413 13.71 32.22 -77.87
N GLU A 414 12.41 32.48 -77.97
CA GLU A 414 11.54 32.47 -76.81
C GLU A 414 11.34 31.00 -76.39
N HIS A 415 11.49 30.69 -75.09
CA HIS A 415 10.55 29.92 -74.27
C HIS A 415 11.22 29.19 -73.07
N ARG A 416 10.52 29.31 -71.93
CA ARG A 416 10.29 28.27 -70.88
C ARG A 416 11.42 27.97 -69.87
N LEU A 417 11.19 27.83 -68.55
CA LEU A 417 10.03 27.35 -67.76
C LEU A 417 10.03 27.95 -66.32
N PRO A 418 8.89 27.83 -65.60
CA PRO A 418 8.81 27.89 -64.15
C PRO A 418 8.98 26.50 -63.51
N HIS A 419 9.40 26.45 -62.25
CA HIS A 419 9.00 25.36 -61.34
C HIS A 419 8.86 25.91 -59.92
N ALA A 420 7.60 26.09 -59.52
CA ALA A 420 7.17 26.01 -58.14
C ALA A 420 6.59 24.59 -57.95
N GLY A 421 7.04 23.93 -56.89
CA GLY A 421 6.61 22.63 -56.39
C GLY A 421 7.12 22.49 -54.98
#